data_AF-A0A1M5RQV9-F1
#
_entry.id   AF-A0A1M5RQV9-F1
#
_cell.length_a   1.000
_cell.length_b   1.000
_cell.length_c   1.000
_cell.angle_alpha   90.00
_cell.angle_beta   90.00
_cell.angle_gamma   90.00
#
_symmetry.space_group_name_H-M   'P 1'
#
loop_
_entity.id
_entity.type
_entity.pdbx_description
1 polymer ?
#
loop_
_entity_poly.entity_id
_entity_poly.type
_entity_poly.pdbx_seq_one_letter_code
_entity_poly.pdbx_strand_id
1 'polypeptide(L)'
;MRLSEYLSVPYLLEAQTVEIAPDSWVRRVAYPELPDCHTEAVVLEEALLALERRRIETIVRMVGQGSPPPVPRPPLRDCDPAWVARQAGVASEIIALIDRDRTGMVDGRRNNY
;
A
#
# COMPACT_ATOMS: atom_id res chain seq x y z
N MET A 1 13.51 -3.60 8.02
CA MET A 1 12.66 -4.41 7.12
C MET A 1 12.82 -3.86 5.72
N ARG A 2 12.76 -4.73 4.71
CA ARG A 2 12.74 -4.34 3.30
C ARG A 2 11.38 -3.72 2.96
N LEU A 3 11.31 -2.95 1.87
CA LEU A 3 10.04 -2.36 1.41
C LEU A 3 8.98 -3.44 1.18
N SER A 4 9.36 -4.57 0.55
CA SER A 4 8.46 -5.69 0.30
C SER A 4 7.90 -6.29 1.60
N GLU A 5 8.68 -6.32 2.68
CA GLU A 5 8.22 -6.82 3.97
C GLU A 5 7.21 -5.87 4.61
N TYR A 6 7.39 -4.55 4.49
CA TYR A 6 6.40 -3.57 4.96
C TYR A 6 5.08 -3.68 4.20
N LEU A 7 5.13 -3.87 2.88
CA LEU A 7 3.91 -4.01 2.07
C LEU A 7 3.14 -5.32 2.33
N SER A 8 3.82 -6.32 2.90
CA SER A 8 3.21 -7.59 3.34
C SER A 8 2.62 -7.52 4.75
N VAL A 9 2.70 -6.38 5.45
CA VAL A 9 2.05 -6.18 6.76
C VAL A 9 0.54 -6.12 6.58
N PRO A 10 -0.24 -6.97 7.30
CA PRO A 10 -1.70 -6.92 7.23
C PRO A 10 -2.23 -5.81 8.13
N TYR A 11 -2.80 -4.78 7.52
CA TYR A 11 -3.50 -3.70 8.22
C TYR A 11 -4.99 -4.02 8.42
N LEU A 12 -5.63 -3.38 9.40
CA LEU A 12 -7.04 -3.56 9.70
C LEU A 12 -7.87 -2.81 8.64
N LEU A 13 -8.64 -3.55 7.84
CA LEU A 13 -9.61 -2.94 6.93
C LEU A 13 -10.85 -2.52 7.72
N GLU A 14 -11.13 -1.22 7.75
CA GLU A 14 -12.43 -0.68 8.15
C GLU A 14 -13.26 -0.38 6.90
N ALA A 15 -14.54 -0.79 6.91
CA ALA A 15 -15.46 -0.54 5.81
C ALA A 15 -16.83 -0.10 6.35
N GLN A 16 -17.37 0.98 5.78
CA GLN A 16 -18.64 1.59 6.19
C GLN A 16 -19.44 2.01 4.96
N THR A 17 -20.77 1.92 5.05
CA THR A 17 -21.67 2.53 4.07
C THR A 17 -22.15 3.86 4.65
N VAL A 18 -21.87 4.96 3.94
CA VAL A 18 -22.06 6.33 4.43
C VAL A 18 -22.94 7.09 3.45
N GLU A 19 -23.97 7.76 3.97
CA GLU A 19 -24.79 8.69 3.19
C GLU A 19 -24.07 10.03 3.07
N ILE A 20 -23.82 10.48 1.84
CA ILE A 20 -23.09 11.73 1.55
C ILE A 20 -24.00 12.85 1.06
N ALA A 21 -25.21 12.51 0.63
CA ALA A 21 -26.32 13.40 0.28
C ALA A 21 -27.62 12.58 0.32
N PRO A 22 -28.81 13.20 0.35
CA PRO A 22 -30.07 12.47 0.34
C PRO A 22 -30.11 11.41 -0.76
N ASP A 23 -30.38 10.16 -0.38
CA ASP A 23 -30.42 8.99 -1.27
C ASP A 23 -29.09 8.68 -2.00
N SER A 24 -27.97 9.27 -1.56
CA SER A 24 -26.64 9.08 -2.14
C SER A 24 -25.69 8.44 -1.13
N TRP A 25 -25.25 7.23 -1.45
CA TRP A 25 -24.48 6.38 -0.55
C TRP A 25 -23.17 5.93 -1.19
N VAL A 26 -22.10 5.98 -0.40
CA VAL A 26 -20.77 5.49 -0.80
C VAL A 26 -20.27 4.45 0.19
N ARG A 27 -19.30 3.65 -0.26
CA ARG A 27 -18.50 2.77 0.58
C ARG A 27 -17.25 3.54 0.94
N ARG A 28 -17.11 3.87 2.22
CA ARG A 28 -15.89 4.40 2.80
C ARG A 28 -15.07 3.23 3.33
N VAL A 29 -13.80 3.16 2.95
CA VAL A 29 -12.86 2.14 3.42
C VAL A 29 -11.57 2.79 3.90
N ALA A 30 -10.93 2.21 4.92
CA ALA A 30 -9.73 2.77 5.53
C ALA A 30 -8.78 1.71 6.09
N TYR A 31 -7.49 2.08 6.16
CA TYR A 31 -6.48 1.46 7.00
C TYR A 31 -6.11 2.47 8.10
N PRO A 32 -6.75 2.43 9.28
CA PRO A 32 -6.61 3.47 10.32
C PRO A 32 -5.21 3.50 10.94
N GLU A 33 -4.45 2.41 10.78
CA GLU A 33 -3.07 2.29 11.22
C GLU A 33 -2.11 3.10 10.32
N LEU A 34 -2.54 3.57 9.15
CA LEU A 34 -1.74 4.36 8.22
C LEU A 34 -2.23 5.82 8.14
N PRO A 35 -1.31 6.79 8.02
CA PRO A 35 -1.67 8.20 7.97
C PRO A 35 -2.48 8.52 6.71
N ASP A 36 -3.68 9.10 6.90
CA ASP A 36 -4.60 9.51 5.84
C ASP A 36 -4.86 8.44 4.77
N CYS A 37 -4.93 7.17 5.18
CA CYS A 37 -5.18 6.04 4.29
C CYS A 37 -6.66 5.64 4.31
N HIS A 38 -7.49 6.44 3.64
CA HIS A 38 -8.90 6.15 3.42
C HIS A 38 -9.29 6.51 1.99
N THR A 39 -10.35 5.88 1.49
CA THR A 39 -10.96 6.18 0.18
C THR A 39 -12.46 5.95 0.21
N GLU A 40 -13.17 6.50 -0.77
CA GLU A 40 -14.61 6.37 -0.93
C GLU A 40 -14.96 6.10 -2.39
N ALA A 41 -15.90 5.20 -2.64
CA ALA A 41 -16.49 5.02 -3.97
C ALA A 41 -17.92 4.49 -3.89
N VAL A 42 -18.67 4.65 -4.98
CA VAL A 42 -20.02 4.08 -5.10
C VAL A 42 -19.94 2.55 -5.20
N VAL A 43 -18.88 1.99 -5.78
CA VAL A 43 -18.66 0.55 -5.88
C VAL A 43 -17.62 0.12 -4.86
N LEU A 44 -17.88 -0.97 -4.12
CA LEU A 44 -16.96 -1.44 -3.08
C LEU A 44 -15.60 -1.83 -3.64
N GLU A 45 -15.59 -2.54 -4.77
CA GLU A 45 -14.36 -2.98 -5.44
C GLU A 45 -13.46 -1.79 -5.83
N GLU A 46 -14.05 -0.72 -6.39
CA GLU A 46 -13.34 0.51 -6.71
C GLU A 46 -12.73 1.15 -5.46
N ALA A 47 -13.48 1.21 -4.36
CA ALA A 47 -12.98 1.73 -3.09
C ALA A 47 -11.81 0.88 -2.56
N LEU A 48 -11.91 -0.44 -2.62
CA LEU A 48 -10.83 -1.34 -2.17
C LEU A 48 -9.57 -1.21 -3.03
N LEU A 49 -9.70 -1.15 -4.36
CA LEU A 49 -8.57 -0.97 -5.27
C LEU A 49 -7.89 0.39 -5.04
N ALA A 50 -8.68 1.45 -4.88
CA ALA A 50 -8.16 2.78 -4.56
C ALA A 50 -7.44 2.80 -3.20
N LEU A 51 -8.00 2.11 -2.20
CA LEU A 51 -7.37 1.98 -0.89
C LEU A 51 -6.04 1.24 -0.95
N GLU A 52 -5.96 0.12 -1.68
CA GLU A 52 -4.71 -0.62 -1.86
C GLU A 52 -3.65 0.22 -2.55
N ARG A 53 -4.02 0.98 -3.57
CA ARG A 53 -3.12 1.93 -4.22
C ARG A 53 -2.60 2.96 -3.21
N ARG A 54 -3.49 3.58 -2.45
CA ARG A 54 -3.17 4.59 -1.41
C ARG A 54 -2.24 4.01 -0.35
N ARG A 55 -2.48 2.77 0.09
CA ARG A 55 -1.64 2.04 1.05
C ARG A 55 -0.21 1.90 0.53
N ILE A 56 -0.06 1.43 -0.70
CA ILE A 56 1.25 1.18 -1.30
C ILE A 56 2.02 2.49 -1.47
N GLU A 57 1.39 3.51 -2.05
CA GLU A 57 2.01 4.83 -2.23
C GLU A 57 2.42 5.46 -0.89
N THR A 58 1.58 5.31 0.15
CA THR A 58 1.86 5.83 1.50
C THR A 58 3.07 5.15 2.13
N ILE A 59 3.12 3.81 2.09
CA ILE A 59 4.23 3.02 2.65
C ILE A 59 5.53 3.32 1.91
N VAL A 60 5.51 3.36 0.58
CA VAL A 60 6.68 3.69 -0.25
C VAL A 60 7.21 5.08 0.09
N ARG A 61 6.32 6.08 0.22
CA ARG A 61 6.69 7.43 0.64
C ARG A 61 7.33 7.47 2.02
N MET A 62 6.73 6.81 3.01
CA MET A 62 7.27 6.76 4.38
C MET A 62 8.67 6.16 4.40
N VAL A 63 8.84 4.99 3.79
CA VAL A 63 10.14 4.30 3.70
C VAL A 63 11.17 5.17 2.97
N GLY A 64 10.79 5.80 1.85
CA GLY A 64 11.67 6.69 1.10
C GLY A 64 12.12 7.94 1.89
N GLN A 65 11.33 8.35 2.88
CA GLN A 65 11.65 9.45 3.79
C GLN A 65 12.42 9.00 5.05
N GLY A 66 12.75 7.71 5.17
CA GLY A 66 13.38 7.15 6.37
C GLY A 66 12.43 7.02 7.57
N SER A 67 11.11 7.17 7.37
CA SER A 67 10.09 6.97 8.40
C SER A 67 9.54 5.54 8.32
N PRO A 68 9.67 4.72 9.36
CA PRO A 68 9.17 3.35 9.32
C PRO A 68 7.62 3.33 9.38
N PRO A 69 6.93 2.64 8.44
CA PRO A 69 5.50 2.38 8.54
C PRO A 69 5.15 1.58 9.81
N PRO A 70 3.94 1.73 10.36
CA PRO A 70 3.47 0.91 11.48
C PRO A 70 3.43 -0.58 11.14
N VAL A 71 3.86 -1.42 12.08
CA VAL A 71 3.89 -2.90 11.94
C VAL A 71 3.06 -3.53 13.07
N PRO A 72 1.73 -3.35 13.06
CA PRO A 72 0.84 -3.85 14.11
C PRO A 72 0.74 -5.38 14.12
N ARG A 73 1.02 -6.01 12.97
CA ARG A 73 1.03 -7.45 12.76
C ARG A 73 2.28 -7.85 11.96
N PRO A 74 2.82 -9.08 12.15
CA PRO A 74 3.93 -9.56 11.36
C PRO A 74 3.59 -9.60 9.85
N PRO A 75 4.57 -9.35 8.96
CA PRO A 75 4.38 -9.53 7.53
C PRO A 75 3.93 -10.95 7.17
N LEU A 76 3.00 -11.04 6.21
CA LEU A 76 2.57 -12.31 5.64
C LEU A 76 3.66 -12.88 4.72
N ARG A 77 4.05 -14.15 4.96
CA ARG A 77 5.13 -14.82 4.22
C ARG A 77 4.81 -15.03 2.74
N ASP A 78 3.55 -15.34 2.43
CA ASP A 78 3.11 -15.73 1.09
C ASP A 78 2.44 -14.57 0.32
N CYS A 79 2.53 -13.33 0.83
CA CYS A 79 2.05 -12.15 0.11
C CYS A 79 2.99 -11.81 -1.04
N ASP A 80 2.45 -11.48 -2.22
CA ASP A 80 3.18 -10.86 -3.33
C ASP A 80 2.77 -9.37 -3.46
N PRO A 81 3.51 -8.44 -2.84
CA PRO A 81 3.23 -7.01 -2.94
C PRO A 81 3.26 -6.45 -4.36
N ALA A 82 4.09 -7.01 -5.25
CA ALA A 82 4.19 -6.53 -6.62
C ALA A 82 2.96 -6.94 -7.44
N TRP A 83 2.40 -8.12 -7.16
CA TRP A 83 1.11 -8.52 -7.74
C TRP A 83 -0.02 -7.61 -7.28
N VAL A 84 -0.12 -7.32 -5.97
CA VAL A 84 -1.14 -6.39 -5.43
C VAL A 84 -1.02 -5.00 -6.06
N ALA A 85 0.21 -4.48 -6.18
CA ALA A 85 0.46 -3.18 -6.79
C ALA A 85 -0.01 -3.09 -8.24
N ARG A 86 0.16 -4.16 -9.03
CA ARG A 86 -0.35 -4.23 -10.41
C ARG A 86 -1.87 -4.23 -10.44
N GLN A 87 -2.52 -5.00 -9.57
CA GLN A 87 -4.00 -5.03 -9.49
C GLN A 87 -4.57 -3.67 -9.10
N ALA A 88 -3.93 -2.98 -8.16
CA ALA A 88 -4.34 -1.66 -7.70
C ALA A 88 -4.00 -0.51 -8.69
N GLY A 89 -3.35 -0.81 -9.82
CA GLY A 89 -2.98 0.21 -10.81
C GLY A 89 -1.93 1.22 -10.33
N VAL A 90 -1.03 0.77 -9.45
CA VAL A 90 0.10 1.58 -8.96
C VAL A 90 1.08 1.86 -10.11
N ALA A 91 1.78 3.01 -10.05
CA ALA A 91 2.72 3.42 -11.08
C ALA A 91 3.90 2.44 -11.27
N SER A 92 4.34 2.28 -12.52
CA SER A 92 5.32 1.27 -12.94
C SER A 92 6.67 1.36 -12.22
N GLU A 93 7.11 2.57 -11.91
CA GLU A 93 8.34 2.89 -11.20
C GLU A 93 8.31 2.41 -9.74
N ILE A 94 7.14 2.45 -9.10
CA ILE A 94 6.93 1.92 -7.75
C ILE A 94 6.93 0.38 -7.80
N ILE A 95 6.28 -0.22 -8.79
CA ILE A 95 6.29 -1.68 -8.99
C ILE A 95 7.73 -2.18 -9.18
N ALA A 96 8.52 -1.50 -10.02
CA ALA A 96 9.92 -1.84 -10.24
C ALA A 96 10.77 -1.70 -8.96
N LEU A 97 10.48 -0.71 -8.11
CA LEU A 97 11.14 -0.55 -6.82
C LEU A 97 10.86 -1.77 -5.90
N ILE A 98 9.60 -2.20 -5.82
CA ILE A 98 9.17 -3.36 -5.01
C ILE A 98 9.87 -4.64 -5.49
N ASP A 99 9.92 -4.88 -6.81
CA ASP A 99 10.56 -6.08 -7.36
C ASP A 99 12.08 -6.13 -7.10
N ARG A 100 12.79 -4.99 -7.19
CA ARG A 100 14.23 -4.92 -6.87
C ARG A 100 14.53 -5.20 -5.40
N ASP A 101 13.72 -4.62 -4.51
CA ASP A 101 13.88 -4.80 -3.05
C ASP A 101 13.62 -6.27 -2.63
N ARG A 102 12.60 -6.90 -3.22
CA ARG A 102 12.29 -8.32 -3.00
C ARG A 102 13.43 -9.25 -3.44
N THR A 103 14.02 -8.99 -4.61
CA THR A 103 15.10 -9.81 -5.18
C THR A 103 16.47 -9.59 -4.51
N GLY A 104 16.61 -8.57 -3.64
CA GLY A 104 17.88 -8.25 -2.99
C GLY A 104 18.92 -7.66 -3.95
N MET A 105 18.53 -7.19 -5.13
CA MET A 105 19.42 -6.50 -6.06
C MET A 105 19.69 -5.08 -5.56
N VAL A 106 20.68 -4.94 -4.67
CA VAL A 106 21.37 -3.67 -4.43
C VAL A 106 22.20 -3.37 -5.69
N ASP A 107 21.93 -2.25 -6.36
CA ASP A 107 22.77 -1.74 -7.46
C ASP A 107 24.21 -1.62 -6.92
N GLY A 108 25.06 -2.57 -7.33
CA GLY A 108 26.47 -2.58 -7.04
C GLY A 108 27.18 -1.48 -7.82
N ARG A 109 26.88 -0.21 -7.51
CA ARG A 109 27.80 0.87 -7.83
C ARG A 109 28.97 0.79 -6.88
N ARG A 110 29.98 0.08 -7.37
CA ARG A 110 31.39 0.36 -7.09
C ARG A 110 31.58 1.88 -7.03
N ASN A 111 31.96 2.38 -5.88
CA ASN A 111 32.81 3.56 -5.83
C ASN A 111 34.13 3.10 -5.21
N ASN A 112 35.05 2.68 -6.09
CA ASN A 112 36.48 2.83 -5.83
C ASN A 112 36.73 4.32 -5.72
N TYR A 113 37.21 4.80 -4.58
CA TYR A 113 38.44 5.59 -4.40
C TYR A 113 38.68 5.77 -2.90
#